data_AF-C1C429-F1
#
_entry.id   AF-C1C429-F1
#
_cell.length_a   1.000
_cell.length_b   1.000
_cell.length_c   1.000
_cell.angle_alpha   90.00
_cell.angle_beta   90.00
_cell.angle_gamma   90.00
#
_symmetry.space_group_name_H-M   'P 1'
#
loop_
_entity.id
_entity.type
_entity.pdbx_description
1 polymer ?
#
loop_
_entity_poly.entity_id
_entity_poly.type
_entity_poly.pdbx_seq_one_letter_code
_entity_poly.pdbx_strand_id
1 'polypeptide(L)'
;MSSKISKAKNTPRKENRDQMPEILVQLHNASVKCLKSCLPNALRSLEDSPEANKGPKVFMQLIWFKKQMEQQLKDMKTDLITRGISKEEIDGSFGVSLSVVRDPLENEVCSVTNKELALKRMQTSNALRTTLHIDPMQRSSVLAVMRHSACICKQILSVQLSNRQFQQQLTGIRKRRMEIRIQQQDLFGKLRYSGKTNHKIHDIEMKAFATERKHLESLLSEVVILQEVFQRLLMSVQLHWAEKLHLRSLLLRMKDPCLYSPH
;
A
#
# COMPACT_ATOMS: atom_id res chain seq x y z
N MET A 1 56.99 19.47 -28.13
CA MET A 1 56.53 18.38 -27.26
C MET A 1 55.00 18.32 -27.32
N SER A 2 54.47 17.45 -28.17
CA SER A 2 53.03 17.25 -28.39
C SER A 2 52.57 16.03 -27.61
N SER A 3 51.69 16.21 -26.61
CA SER A 3 50.98 15.10 -25.97
C SER A 3 49.56 15.05 -26.49
N LYS A 4 49.30 14.09 -27.39
CA LYS A 4 47.96 13.76 -27.88
C LYS A 4 47.34 12.75 -26.91
N ILE A 5 46.31 13.16 -26.18
CA ILE A 5 45.44 12.25 -25.43
C ILE A 5 44.49 11.57 -26.44
N SER A 6 44.68 10.28 -26.63
CA SER A 6 43.86 9.42 -27.49
C SER A 6 42.49 9.17 -26.84
N LYS A 7 41.43 9.68 -27.47
CA LYS A 7 40.04 9.29 -27.16
C LYS A 7 39.81 7.87 -27.66
N ALA A 8 39.70 6.91 -26.73
CA ALA A 8 39.25 5.56 -27.03
C ALA A 8 37.79 5.59 -27.49
N LYS A 9 37.55 5.03 -28.69
CA LYS A 9 36.23 4.89 -29.30
C LYS A 9 35.40 3.87 -28.52
N ASN A 10 34.17 4.26 -28.17
CA ASN A 10 33.12 3.38 -27.67
C ASN A 10 32.75 2.33 -28.73
N THR A 11 32.93 1.05 -28.41
CA THR A 11 32.30 -0.08 -29.11
C THR A 11 30.87 -0.30 -28.58
N PRO A 12 29.86 -0.50 -29.44
CA PRO A 12 28.52 -0.85 -28.99
C PRO A 12 28.48 -2.35 -28.66
N ARG A 13 28.37 -2.69 -27.38
CA ARG A 13 28.20 -4.07 -26.91
C ARG A 13 26.72 -4.28 -26.54
N LYS A 14 25.86 -4.36 -27.56
CA LYS A 14 24.44 -4.72 -27.42
C LYS A 14 23.97 -5.45 -28.67
N GLU A 15 24.16 -6.77 -28.68
CA GLU A 15 23.37 -7.72 -29.45
C GLU A 15 23.75 -9.11 -28.89
N ASN A 16 22.79 -10.02 -28.77
CA ASN A 16 22.88 -11.36 -28.15
C ASN A 16 22.77 -11.47 -26.62
N ARG A 17 21.70 -10.92 -26.04
CA ARG A 17 21.17 -11.44 -24.75
C ARG A 17 19.93 -12.33 -24.89
N ASP A 18 19.30 -12.36 -26.05
CA ASP A 18 18.05 -13.10 -26.29
C ASP A 18 18.25 -14.38 -27.13
N GLN A 19 19.47 -14.64 -27.60
CA GLN A 19 19.76 -15.83 -28.38
C GLN A 19 20.22 -16.95 -27.46
N MET A 20 19.38 -17.97 -27.32
CA MET A 20 19.68 -19.18 -26.56
C MET A 20 20.99 -19.77 -27.10
N PRO A 21 22.01 -20.02 -26.25
CA PRO A 21 23.28 -20.59 -26.67
C PRO A 21 23.09 -21.77 -27.61
N GLU A 22 23.84 -21.81 -28.71
CA GLU A 22 23.67 -22.78 -29.79
C GLU A 22 23.69 -24.24 -29.30
N ILE A 23 24.48 -24.50 -28.26
CA ILE A 23 24.53 -25.80 -27.56
C ILE A 23 23.21 -26.15 -26.87
N LEU A 24 22.54 -25.16 -26.26
CA LEU A 24 21.22 -25.35 -25.64
C LEU A 24 20.13 -25.55 -26.71
N VAL A 25 20.24 -24.89 -27.87
CA VAL A 25 19.35 -25.12 -29.02
C VAL A 25 19.53 -26.53 -29.56
N GLN A 26 20.77 -27.00 -29.70
CA GLN A 26 21.06 -28.37 -30.12
C GLN A 26 20.57 -29.41 -29.10
N LEU A 27 20.74 -29.16 -27.80
CA LEU A 27 20.25 -30.03 -26.73
C LEU A 27 18.71 -30.06 -26.66
N HIS A 28 18.06 -28.91 -26.82
CA HIS A 28 16.60 -28.80 -26.93
C HIS A 28 16.09 -29.57 -28.15
N ASN A 29 16.73 -29.41 -29.31
CA ASN A 29 16.31 -30.11 -30.52
C ASN A 29 16.56 -31.62 -30.45
N ALA A 30 17.66 -32.06 -29.84
CA ALA A 30 17.96 -33.47 -29.60
C ALA A 30 16.97 -34.11 -28.61
N SER A 31 16.62 -33.40 -27.53
CA SER A 31 15.63 -33.88 -26.55
C SER A 31 14.22 -33.91 -27.12
N VAL A 32 13.80 -32.91 -27.92
CA VAL A 32 12.52 -32.93 -28.64
C VAL A 32 12.47 -34.07 -29.66
N LYS A 33 13.57 -34.33 -30.38
CA LYS A 33 13.67 -35.45 -31.34
C LYS A 33 13.57 -36.81 -30.63
N CYS A 34 14.27 -36.97 -29.50
CA CYS A 34 14.22 -38.18 -28.67
C CYS A 34 12.82 -38.41 -28.08
N LEU A 35 12.16 -37.35 -27.58
CA LEU A 35 10.78 -37.42 -27.09
C LEU A 35 9.81 -37.84 -28.20
N LYS A 36 9.93 -37.25 -29.40
CA LYS A 36 9.10 -37.62 -30.56
C LYS A 36 9.30 -39.07 -31.01
N SER A 37 10.52 -39.62 -30.91
CA SER A 37 10.78 -41.03 -31.24
C SER A 37 10.36 -42.02 -30.15
N CYS A 38 10.25 -41.58 -28.89
CA CYS A 38 9.87 -42.45 -27.76
C CYS A 38 8.37 -42.43 -27.44
N LEU A 39 7.65 -41.37 -27.85
CA LEU A 39 6.20 -41.22 -27.67
C LEU A 39 5.33 -42.34 -28.29
N PRO A 40 5.64 -42.90 -29.48
CA PRO A 40 4.80 -43.97 -30.07
C PRO A 40 4.84 -45.28 -29.28
N ASN A 41 5.93 -45.55 -28.56
CA ASN A 41 6.11 -46.82 -27.83
C ASN A 41 5.59 -46.76 -26.39
N ALA A 42 5.53 -45.57 -25.78
CA ALA A 42 4.99 -45.39 -24.43
C ALA A 42 3.46 -45.26 -24.39
N LEU A 43 2.82 -44.84 -25.49
CA LEU A 43 1.34 -44.76 -25.56
C LEU A 43 0.69 -46.15 -25.68
N ARG A 44 1.34 -47.12 -26.34
CA ARG A 44 0.78 -48.47 -26.53
C ARG A 44 0.69 -49.32 -25.27
N SER A 45 1.43 -49.00 -24.19
CA SER A 45 1.36 -49.78 -22.94
C SER A 45 0.42 -49.19 -21.89
N LEU A 46 -0.29 -48.09 -22.20
CA LEU A 46 -1.21 -47.42 -21.28
C LEU A 46 -2.68 -47.51 -21.72
N GLU A 47 -2.96 -48.05 -22.91
CA GLU A 47 -4.31 -48.11 -23.48
C GLU A 47 -5.20 -49.24 -22.92
N ASP A 48 -4.67 -50.18 -22.12
CA ASP A 48 -5.43 -51.33 -21.60
C ASP A 48 -6.00 -51.14 -20.18
N SER A 49 -6.16 -49.90 -19.69
CA SER A 49 -6.87 -49.65 -18.42
C SER A 49 -8.01 -48.62 -18.56
N PRO A 50 -9.28 -49.01 -18.31
CA PRO A 50 -10.46 -48.19 -18.59
C PRO A 50 -10.62 -46.96 -17.69
N GLU A 51 -9.74 -46.73 -16.71
CA GLU A 51 -9.82 -45.58 -15.80
C GLU A 51 -8.88 -44.41 -16.17
N ALA A 52 -7.86 -44.62 -17.00
CA ALA A 52 -6.85 -43.59 -17.29
C ALA A 52 -7.33 -42.48 -18.26
N ASN A 53 -8.43 -42.71 -18.99
CA ASN A 53 -8.83 -41.85 -20.11
C ASN A 53 -9.73 -40.66 -19.71
N LYS A 54 -10.04 -40.48 -18.41
CA LYS A 54 -10.84 -39.36 -17.91
C LYS A 54 -10.00 -38.14 -17.50
N GLY A 55 -8.74 -38.35 -17.11
CA GLY A 55 -7.87 -37.31 -16.53
C GLY A 55 -7.61 -36.08 -17.43
N PRO A 56 -7.23 -36.25 -18.72
CA PRO A 56 -6.96 -35.12 -19.61
C PRO A 56 -8.22 -34.30 -19.92
N LYS A 57 -9.36 -34.98 -20.03
CA LYS A 57 -10.66 -34.37 -20.38
C LYS A 57 -11.20 -33.54 -19.21
N VAL A 58 -11.08 -34.05 -17.98
CA VAL A 58 -11.48 -33.34 -16.75
C VAL A 58 -10.60 -32.11 -16.49
N PHE A 59 -9.29 -32.18 -16.75
CA PHE A 59 -8.39 -31.03 -16.62
C PHE A 59 -8.70 -29.91 -17.62
N MET A 60 -8.93 -30.26 -18.89
CA MET A 60 -9.33 -29.29 -19.91
C MET A 60 -10.68 -28.66 -19.60
N GLN A 61 -11.62 -29.44 -19.03
CA GLN A 61 -12.88 -28.92 -18.52
C GLN A 61 -12.67 -27.95 -17.35
N LEU A 62 -11.75 -28.22 -16.42
CA LEU A 62 -11.42 -27.31 -15.33
C LEU A 62 -10.84 -25.98 -15.83
N ILE A 63 -9.91 -26.02 -16.80
CA ILE A 63 -9.34 -24.81 -17.41
C ILE A 63 -10.42 -24.01 -18.13
N TRP A 64 -11.28 -24.70 -18.87
CA TRP A 64 -12.39 -24.08 -19.56
C TRP A 64 -13.37 -23.43 -18.57
N PHE A 65 -13.72 -24.14 -17.50
CA PHE A 65 -14.59 -23.63 -16.44
C PHE A 65 -13.99 -22.42 -15.73
N LYS A 66 -12.67 -22.44 -15.45
CA LYS A 66 -11.94 -21.28 -14.92
C LYS A 66 -12.10 -20.06 -15.84
N LYS A 67 -11.84 -20.22 -17.14
CA LYS A 67 -11.96 -19.13 -18.12
C LYS A 67 -13.39 -18.61 -18.22
N GLN A 68 -14.38 -19.49 -18.18
CA GLN A 68 -15.78 -19.12 -18.18
C GLN A 68 -16.15 -18.30 -16.95
N MET A 69 -15.78 -18.75 -15.74
CA MET A 69 -16.03 -17.98 -14.52
C MET A 69 -15.32 -16.62 -14.54
N GLU A 70 -14.05 -16.56 -14.98
CA GLU A 70 -13.33 -15.30 -15.10
C GLU A 70 -14.01 -14.32 -16.06
N GLN A 71 -14.61 -14.82 -17.15
CA GLN A 71 -15.34 -14.00 -18.09
C GLN A 71 -16.66 -13.49 -17.50
N GLN A 72 -17.47 -14.40 -16.93
CA GLN A 72 -18.74 -14.04 -16.28
C GLN A 72 -18.55 -13.00 -15.18
N LEU A 73 -17.43 -13.07 -14.46
CA LEU A 73 -17.09 -12.09 -13.44
C LEU A 73 -16.73 -10.72 -13.98
N LYS A 74 -16.01 -10.67 -15.10
CA LYS A 74 -15.73 -9.40 -15.77
C LYS A 74 -17.02 -8.77 -16.24
N ASP A 75 -17.91 -9.57 -16.82
CA ASP A 75 -19.20 -9.10 -17.34
C ASP A 75 -20.10 -8.59 -16.20
N MET A 76 -20.20 -9.32 -15.08
CA MET A 76 -20.90 -8.85 -13.88
C MET A 76 -20.26 -7.58 -13.29
N LYS A 77 -18.93 -7.52 -13.22
CA LYS A 77 -18.24 -6.31 -12.73
C LYS A 77 -18.52 -5.11 -13.61
N THR A 78 -18.54 -5.27 -14.93
CA THR A 78 -18.89 -4.19 -15.85
C THR A 78 -20.35 -3.78 -15.70
N ASP A 79 -21.27 -4.72 -15.52
CA ASP A 79 -22.70 -4.44 -15.36
C ASP A 79 -23.02 -3.74 -14.01
N LEU A 80 -22.30 -4.09 -12.94
CA LEU A 80 -22.43 -3.40 -11.65
C LEU A 80 -21.88 -1.96 -11.70
N ILE A 81 -20.80 -1.74 -12.46
CA ILE A 81 -20.24 -0.41 -12.69
C ILE A 81 -21.20 0.45 -13.54
N THR A 82 -21.82 -0.10 -14.58
CA THR A 82 -22.80 0.63 -15.39
C THR A 82 -24.08 0.95 -14.62
N ARG A 83 -24.44 0.15 -13.60
CA ARG A 83 -25.56 0.40 -12.68
C ARG A 83 -25.24 1.39 -11.55
N GLY A 84 -24.04 1.97 -11.52
CA GLY A 84 -23.67 3.06 -10.61
C GLY A 84 -23.16 2.64 -9.24
N ILE A 85 -22.84 1.35 -9.03
CA ILE A 85 -22.24 0.88 -7.76
C ILE A 85 -20.75 1.26 -7.74
N SER A 86 -20.30 1.78 -6.59
CA SER A 86 -18.92 2.25 -6.43
C SER A 86 -17.92 1.11 -6.62
N LYS A 87 -16.77 1.42 -7.23
CA LYS A 87 -15.71 0.44 -7.50
C LYS A 87 -15.15 -0.15 -6.19
N GLU A 88 -15.15 0.63 -5.10
CA GLU A 88 -14.72 0.20 -3.77
C GLU A 88 -15.65 -0.85 -3.13
N GLU A 89 -16.97 -0.75 -3.29
CA GLU A 89 -17.93 -1.75 -2.74
C GLU A 89 -17.88 -3.08 -3.49
N ILE A 90 -17.70 -3.03 -4.81
CA ILE A 90 -17.58 -4.22 -5.66
C ILE A 90 -16.27 -4.95 -5.35
N ASP A 91 -15.14 -4.25 -5.24
CA ASP A 91 -13.86 -4.92 -4.97
C ASP A 91 -13.76 -5.45 -3.52
N GLY A 92 -14.53 -4.89 -2.57
CA GLY A 92 -14.56 -5.35 -1.17
C GLY A 92 -15.38 -6.63 -0.93
N SER A 93 -16.67 -6.62 -1.25
CA SER A 93 -17.59 -7.74 -0.94
C SER A 93 -17.50 -8.89 -1.94
N PHE A 94 -17.45 -8.55 -3.24
CA PHE A 94 -17.33 -9.53 -4.30
C PHE A 94 -15.93 -10.15 -4.33
N GLY A 95 -14.87 -9.36 -4.10
CA GLY A 95 -13.50 -9.85 -4.08
C GLY A 95 -13.24 -10.96 -3.06
N VAL A 96 -13.80 -10.82 -1.84
CA VAL A 96 -13.69 -11.84 -0.77
C VAL A 96 -14.51 -13.09 -1.10
N SER A 97 -15.75 -12.92 -1.59
CA SER A 97 -16.58 -14.07 -1.99
C SER A 97 -15.96 -14.83 -3.17
N LEU A 98 -15.20 -14.12 -4.02
CA LEU A 98 -14.52 -14.69 -5.15
C LEU A 98 -13.27 -15.47 -4.81
N SER A 99 -12.44 -14.96 -3.91
CA SER A 99 -11.22 -15.64 -3.50
C SER A 99 -11.54 -17.00 -2.89
N VAL A 100 -12.66 -17.10 -2.18
CA VAL A 100 -13.16 -18.37 -1.60
C VAL A 100 -13.37 -19.47 -2.67
N VAL A 101 -13.79 -19.12 -3.89
CA VAL A 101 -14.02 -20.10 -4.98
C VAL A 101 -12.83 -20.19 -5.93
N ARG A 102 -12.12 -19.09 -6.15
CA ARG A 102 -10.96 -19.00 -7.05
C ARG A 102 -9.75 -19.71 -6.47
N ASP A 103 -9.43 -19.48 -5.20
CA ASP A 103 -8.18 -19.98 -4.61
C ASP A 103 -8.12 -21.53 -4.58
N PRO A 104 -9.20 -22.26 -4.23
CA PRO A 104 -9.21 -23.72 -4.32
C PRO A 104 -9.04 -24.22 -5.75
N LEU A 105 -9.68 -23.57 -6.73
CA LEU A 105 -9.58 -23.95 -8.13
C LEU A 105 -8.17 -23.70 -8.68
N GLU A 106 -7.55 -22.58 -8.33
CA GLU A 106 -6.17 -22.28 -8.71
C GLU A 106 -5.18 -23.25 -8.06
N ASN A 107 -5.40 -23.61 -6.80
CA ASN A 107 -4.60 -24.62 -6.11
C ASN A 107 -4.70 -26.00 -6.79
N GLU A 108 -5.90 -26.42 -7.21
CA GLU A 108 -6.06 -27.69 -7.92
C GLU A 108 -5.45 -27.67 -9.33
N VAL A 109 -5.58 -26.57 -10.07
CA VAL A 109 -4.90 -26.42 -11.37
C VAL A 109 -3.37 -26.45 -11.19
N CYS A 110 -2.84 -25.78 -10.16
CA CYS A 110 -1.43 -25.86 -9.80
C CYS A 110 -1.01 -27.28 -9.39
N SER A 111 -1.85 -28.00 -8.65
CA SER A 111 -1.63 -29.39 -8.24
C SER A 111 -1.52 -30.31 -9.45
N VAL A 112 -2.46 -30.23 -10.39
CA VAL A 112 -2.46 -31.06 -11.61
C VAL A 112 -1.25 -30.75 -12.49
N THR A 113 -0.95 -29.48 -12.72
CA THR A 113 0.22 -29.06 -13.52
C THR A 113 1.54 -29.51 -12.90
N ASN A 114 1.66 -29.46 -11.56
CA ASN A 114 2.83 -29.98 -10.85
C ASN A 114 2.95 -31.51 -10.97
N LYS A 115 1.85 -32.24 -10.87
CA LYS A 115 1.81 -33.70 -11.05
C LYS A 115 2.19 -34.10 -12.48
N GLU A 116 1.66 -33.39 -13.48
CA GLU A 116 2.01 -33.62 -14.89
C GLU A 116 3.50 -33.34 -15.16
N LEU A 117 4.03 -32.25 -14.59
CA LEU A 117 5.44 -31.92 -14.68
C LEU A 117 6.33 -32.99 -14.03
N ALA A 118 5.94 -33.49 -12.85
CA ALA A 118 6.65 -34.57 -12.18
C ALA A 118 6.66 -35.86 -13.04
N LEU A 119 5.52 -36.23 -13.61
CA LEU A 119 5.40 -37.38 -14.50
C LEU A 119 6.31 -37.22 -15.75
N LYS A 120 6.27 -36.06 -16.42
CA LYS A 120 7.15 -35.75 -17.57
C LYS A 120 8.63 -35.83 -17.20
N ARG A 121 9.01 -35.38 -16.00
CA ARG A 121 10.39 -35.49 -15.49
C ARG A 121 10.80 -36.94 -15.23
N MET A 122 9.91 -37.75 -14.65
CA MET A 122 10.18 -39.17 -14.43
C MET A 122 10.32 -39.93 -15.76
N GLN A 123 9.42 -39.67 -16.72
CA GLN A 123 9.47 -40.26 -18.05
C GLN A 123 10.75 -39.90 -18.80
N THR A 124 11.14 -38.62 -18.80
CA THR A 124 12.40 -38.17 -19.43
C THR A 124 13.61 -38.76 -18.72
N SER A 125 13.62 -38.82 -17.39
CA SER A 125 14.70 -39.46 -16.64
C SER A 125 14.82 -40.96 -16.95
N ASN A 126 13.69 -41.66 -17.09
CA ASN A 126 13.68 -43.08 -17.43
C ASN A 126 14.13 -43.33 -18.88
N ALA A 127 13.69 -42.50 -19.82
CA ALA A 127 14.15 -42.53 -21.21
C ALA A 127 15.66 -42.27 -21.31
N LEU A 128 16.18 -41.29 -20.56
CA LEU A 128 17.62 -41.02 -20.50
C LEU A 128 18.39 -42.19 -19.86
N ARG A 129 17.85 -42.82 -18.81
CA ARG A 129 18.49 -43.96 -18.16
C ARG A 129 18.60 -45.17 -19.10
N THR A 130 17.56 -45.43 -19.89
CA THR A 130 17.54 -46.53 -20.86
C THR A 130 18.48 -46.27 -22.04
N THR A 131 18.55 -45.05 -22.56
CA THR A 131 19.50 -44.70 -23.65
C THR A 131 20.96 -44.75 -23.19
N LEU A 132 21.25 -44.29 -21.98
CA LEU A 132 22.60 -44.36 -21.38
C LEU A 132 23.07 -45.77 -21.05
N HIS A 133 22.15 -46.74 -20.97
CA HIS A 133 22.48 -48.14 -20.78
C HIS A 133 22.91 -48.81 -22.10
N ILE A 134 22.46 -48.27 -23.25
CA ILE A 134 22.67 -48.88 -24.57
C ILE A 134 23.95 -48.36 -25.23
N ASP A 135 24.29 -47.07 -25.06
CA ASP A 135 25.49 -46.46 -25.68
C ASP A 135 26.52 -45.99 -24.64
N PRO A 136 27.62 -46.73 -24.43
CA PRO A 136 28.67 -46.35 -23.47
C PRO A 136 29.51 -45.15 -23.92
N MET A 137 29.57 -44.84 -25.23
CA MET A 137 30.34 -43.71 -25.77
C MET A 137 29.66 -42.37 -25.47
N GLN A 138 28.33 -42.30 -25.60
CA GLN A 138 27.56 -41.08 -25.28
C GLN A 138 27.31 -40.91 -23.78
N ARG A 139 27.55 -41.94 -22.97
CA ARG A 139 27.26 -41.92 -21.54
C ARG A 139 28.02 -40.85 -20.77
N SER A 140 29.30 -40.65 -21.10
CA SER A 140 30.16 -39.68 -20.40
C SER A 140 29.75 -38.23 -20.68
N SER A 141 29.43 -37.90 -21.92
CA SER A 141 29.05 -36.55 -22.35
C SER A 141 27.68 -36.14 -21.79
N VAL A 142 26.69 -37.04 -21.85
CA VAL A 142 25.36 -36.79 -21.28
C VAL A 142 25.42 -36.62 -19.77
N LEU A 143 26.20 -37.45 -19.06
CA LEU A 143 26.39 -37.28 -17.61
C LEU A 143 27.08 -35.96 -17.26
N ALA A 144 28.03 -35.50 -18.06
CA ALA A 144 28.67 -34.19 -17.87
C ALA A 144 27.65 -33.04 -18.02
N VAL A 145 26.79 -33.10 -19.04
CA VAL A 145 25.71 -32.12 -19.25
C VAL A 145 24.66 -32.17 -18.13
N MET A 146 24.28 -33.36 -17.66
CA MET A 146 23.35 -33.51 -16.53
C MET A 146 23.93 -32.94 -15.23
N ARG A 147 25.23 -33.14 -14.97
CA ARG A 147 25.90 -32.52 -13.80
C ARG A 147 25.96 -31.01 -13.91
N HIS A 148 26.31 -30.49 -15.09
CA HIS A 148 26.39 -29.05 -15.33
C HIS A 148 25.02 -28.38 -15.18
N SER A 149 23.97 -28.96 -15.78
CA SER A 149 22.60 -28.46 -15.62
C SER A 149 22.11 -28.53 -14.17
N ALA A 150 22.41 -29.61 -13.43
CA ALA A 150 22.10 -29.69 -12.01
C ALA A 150 22.82 -28.60 -11.18
N CYS A 151 24.07 -28.27 -11.53
CA CYS A 151 24.81 -27.17 -10.90
C CYS A 151 24.13 -25.81 -11.15
N ILE A 152 23.76 -25.52 -12.40
CA ILE A 152 23.03 -24.29 -12.76
C ILE A 152 21.68 -24.24 -12.03
N CYS A 153 20.93 -25.34 -12.00
CA CYS A 153 19.66 -25.39 -11.27
C CYS A 153 19.83 -25.07 -9.78
N LYS A 154 20.90 -25.53 -9.13
CA LYS A 154 21.21 -25.17 -7.74
C LYS A 154 21.49 -23.68 -7.57
N GLN A 155 22.22 -23.07 -8.51
CA GLN A 155 22.48 -21.63 -8.50
C GLN A 155 21.20 -20.81 -8.74
N ILE A 156 20.34 -21.25 -9.65
CA ILE A 156 19.04 -20.61 -9.88
C ILE A 156 18.18 -20.71 -8.61
N LEU A 157 18.15 -21.88 -7.97
CA LEU A 157 17.40 -22.09 -6.73
C LEU A 157 17.89 -21.16 -5.61
N SER A 158 19.21 -21.02 -5.44
CA SER A 158 19.76 -20.12 -4.41
C SER A 158 19.39 -18.67 -4.66
N VAL A 159 19.46 -18.20 -5.92
CA VAL A 159 19.01 -16.86 -6.31
C VAL A 159 17.52 -16.67 -6.06
N GLN A 160 16.67 -17.65 -6.41
CA GLN A 160 15.23 -17.60 -6.17
C GLN A 160 14.90 -17.53 -4.67
N LEU A 161 15.59 -18.31 -3.84
CA LEU A 161 15.42 -18.27 -2.38
C LEU A 161 15.82 -16.90 -1.81
N SER A 162 16.97 -16.37 -2.20
CA SER A 162 17.41 -15.04 -1.79
C SER A 162 16.42 -13.96 -2.23
N ASN A 163 15.92 -14.03 -3.45
CA ASN A 163 14.93 -13.08 -3.96
C ASN A 163 13.61 -13.14 -3.18
N ARG A 164 13.15 -14.35 -2.81
CA ARG A 164 11.97 -14.53 -1.94
C ARG A 164 12.19 -13.93 -0.55
N GLN A 165 13.38 -14.08 0.04
CA GLN A 165 13.73 -13.44 1.31
C GLN A 165 13.70 -11.90 1.20
N PHE A 166 14.30 -11.34 0.15
CA PHE A 166 14.25 -9.89 -0.10
C PHE A 166 12.83 -9.39 -0.31
N GLN A 167 11.99 -10.13 -1.05
CA GLN A 167 10.58 -9.80 -1.19
C GLN A 167 9.86 -9.78 0.16
N GLN A 168 10.07 -10.77 1.02
CA GLN A 168 9.49 -10.78 2.37
C GLN A 168 9.93 -9.57 3.20
N GLN A 169 11.23 -9.24 3.18
CA GLN A 169 11.76 -8.06 3.87
C GLN A 169 11.14 -6.76 3.33
N LEU A 170 11.05 -6.61 2.00
CA LEU A 170 10.42 -5.46 1.35
C LEU A 170 8.95 -5.33 1.74
N THR A 171 8.23 -6.44 1.82
CA THR A 171 6.83 -6.48 2.24
C THR A 171 6.70 -6.04 3.70
N GLY A 172 7.60 -6.48 4.58
CA GLY A 172 7.68 -6.00 5.96
C GLY A 172 7.95 -4.50 6.08
N ILE A 173 8.88 -3.96 5.29
CA ILE A 173 9.17 -2.52 5.25
C ILE A 173 7.94 -1.73 4.77
N ARG A 174 7.26 -2.20 3.72
CA ARG A 174 6.04 -1.57 3.20
C ARG A 174 4.94 -1.54 4.26
N LYS A 175 4.76 -2.63 5.01
CA LYS A 175 3.80 -2.70 6.12
C LYS A 175 4.12 -1.66 7.20
N ARG A 176 5.38 -1.60 7.67
CA ARG A 176 5.82 -0.60 8.65
C ARG A 176 5.62 0.84 8.16
N ARG A 177 5.95 1.10 6.88
CA ARG A 177 5.73 2.42 6.27
C ARG A 177 4.24 2.79 6.28
N MET A 178 3.36 1.84 6.02
CA MET A 178 1.91 2.06 6.06
C MET A 178 1.44 2.36 7.48
N GLU A 179 1.88 1.57 8.46
CA GLU A 179 1.58 1.80 9.88
C GLU A 179 2.00 3.20 10.34
N ILE A 180 3.22 3.63 9.99
CA ILE A 180 3.70 5.00 10.28
C ILE A 180 2.82 6.05 9.60
N ARG A 181 2.44 5.84 8.34
CA ARG A 181 1.59 6.79 7.61
C ARG A 181 0.21 6.93 8.26
N ILE A 182 -0.36 5.83 8.73
CA ILE A 182 -1.62 5.82 9.48
C ILE A 182 -1.47 6.59 10.80
N GLN A 183 -0.41 6.33 11.56
CA GLN A 183 -0.14 7.04 12.82
C GLN A 183 0.08 8.54 12.60
N GLN A 184 0.81 8.92 11.55
CA GLN A 184 0.99 10.32 11.17
C GLN A 184 -0.35 10.98 10.83
N GLN A 185 -1.20 10.30 10.05
CA GLN A 185 -2.51 10.83 9.70
C GLN A 185 -3.41 11.03 10.93
N ASP A 186 -3.37 10.11 11.90
CA ASP A 186 -4.07 10.24 13.18
C ASP A 186 -3.54 11.42 14.01
N LEU A 187 -2.21 11.56 14.12
CA LEU A 187 -1.57 12.69 14.79
C LEU A 187 -1.95 14.04 14.16
N PHE A 188 -1.92 14.15 12.83
CA PHE A 188 -2.36 15.36 12.13
C PHE A 188 -3.86 15.63 12.32
N GLY A 189 -4.69 14.58 12.40
CA GLY A 189 -6.10 14.68 12.74
C GLY A 189 -6.31 15.28 14.13
N LYS A 190 -5.62 14.74 15.14
CA LYS A 190 -5.64 15.23 16.53
C LYS A 190 -5.14 16.66 16.65
N LEU A 191 -4.03 17.00 15.99
CA LEU A 191 -3.49 18.36 15.98
C LEU A 191 -4.51 19.36 15.39
N ARG A 192 -5.11 19.01 14.25
CA ARG A 192 -6.12 19.85 13.58
C ARG A 192 -7.38 20.02 14.43
N TYR A 193 -7.79 18.98 15.17
CA TYR A 193 -8.90 19.07 16.11
C TYR A 193 -8.56 20.00 17.29
N SER A 194 -7.38 19.83 17.89
CA SER A 194 -6.93 20.68 19.01
C SER A 194 -6.79 22.17 18.64
N GLY A 195 -6.32 22.46 17.42
CA GLY A 195 -6.24 23.84 16.93
C GLY A 195 -7.63 24.49 16.81
N LYS A 196 -8.61 23.72 16.31
CA LYS A 196 -10.01 24.19 16.19
C LYS A 196 -10.67 24.39 17.55
N THR A 197 -10.41 23.54 18.53
CA THR A 197 -10.95 23.72 19.89
C THR A 197 -10.34 24.94 20.56
N ASN A 198 -9.03 25.13 20.43
CA ASN A 198 -8.35 26.29 21.02
C ASN A 198 -8.82 27.62 20.40
N HIS A 199 -9.03 27.67 19.09
CA HIS A 199 -9.58 28.88 18.44
C HIS A 199 -11.01 29.17 18.92
N LYS A 200 -11.85 28.15 19.06
CA LYS A 200 -13.22 28.33 19.58
C LYS A 200 -13.24 28.81 21.03
N ILE A 201 -12.37 28.29 21.88
CA ILE A 201 -12.24 28.72 23.28
C ILE A 201 -11.79 30.19 23.32
N HIS A 202 -10.77 30.54 22.54
CA HIS A 202 -10.27 31.91 22.47
C HIS A 202 -11.33 32.90 21.97
N ASP A 203 -12.14 32.53 20.97
CA ASP A 203 -13.23 33.37 20.48
C ASP A 203 -14.34 33.56 21.53
N ILE A 204 -14.62 32.53 22.34
CA ILE A 204 -15.60 32.62 23.44
C ILE A 204 -15.07 33.54 24.55
N GLU A 205 -13.80 33.39 24.93
CA GLU A 205 -13.15 34.24 25.92
C GLU A 205 -13.14 35.70 25.46
N MET A 206 -12.75 35.98 24.22
CA MET A 206 -12.73 37.35 23.69
C MET A 206 -14.12 37.99 23.65
N LYS A 207 -15.17 37.21 23.34
CA LYS A 207 -16.55 37.69 23.40
C LYS A 207 -16.99 37.98 24.84
N ALA A 208 -16.64 37.12 25.80
CA ALA A 208 -16.93 37.31 27.21
C ALA A 208 -16.25 38.59 27.76
N PHE A 209 -14.96 38.78 27.46
CA PHE A 209 -14.22 39.99 27.83
C PHE A 209 -14.83 41.25 27.21
N ALA A 210 -15.25 41.20 25.95
CA ALA A 210 -15.90 42.34 25.30
C ALA A 210 -17.25 42.68 25.93
N THR A 211 -18.03 41.70 26.35
CA THR A 211 -19.30 41.93 27.06
C THR A 211 -19.09 42.49 28.46
N GLU A 212 -18.12 41.96 29.20
CA GLU A 212 -17.80 42.41 30.55
C GLU A 212 -17.26 43.85 30.54
N ARG A 213 -16.39 44.18 29.56
CA ARG A 213 -15.90 45.55 29.36
C ARG A 213 -17.03 46.54 29.07
N LYS A 214 -17.97 46.18 28.19
CA LYS A 214 -19.15 47.03 27.91
C LYS A 214 -20.01 47.26 29.15
N HIS A 215 -20.17 46.23 29.98
CA HIS A 215 -20.91 46.35 31.23
C HIS A 215 -20.17 47.28 32.22
N LEU A 216 -18.85 47.14 32.33
CA LEU A 216 -18.01 48.00 33.17
C LEU A 216 -18.06 49.46 32.70
N GLU A 217 -17.98 49.70 31.40
CA GLU A 217 -18.10 51.05 30.79
C GLU A 217 -19.50 51.66 31.06
N SER A 218 -20.56 50.85 30.99
CA SER A 218 -21.93 51.28 31.35
C SER A 218 -22.02 51.65 32.83
N LEU A 219 -21.53 50.80 33.73
CA LEU A 219 -21.53 51.08 35.18
C LEU A 219 -20.71 52.33 35.51
N LEU A 220 -19.55 52.52 34.87
CA LEU A 220 -18.74 53.72 35.05
C LEU A 220 -19.51 54.97 34.61
N SER A 221 -20.23 54.90 33.48
CA SER A 221 -21.06 56.02 33.00
C SER A 221 -22.18 56.37 33.98
N GLU A 222 -22.84 55.37 34.56
CA GLU A 222 -23.88 55.58 35.58
C GLU A 222 -23.31 56.21 36.85
N VAL A 223 -22.13 55.77 37.30
CA VAL A 223 -21.44 56.34 38.46
C VAL A 223 -21.07 57.81 38.21
N VAL A 224 -20.58 58.15 37.01
CA VAL A 224 -20.25 59.54 36.65
C VAL A 224 -21.51 60.42 36.65
N ILE A 225 -22.61 59.94 36.06
CA ILE A 225 -23.89 60.68 36.07
C ILE A 225 -24.37 60.88 37.51
N LEU A 226 -24.33 59.84 38.34
CA LEU A 226 -24.74 59.92 39.74
C LEU A 226 -23.87 60.91 40.52
N GLN A 227 -22.56 60.89 40.29
CA GLN A 227 -21.58 61.80 40.89
C GLN A 227 -21.87 63.25 40.51
N GLU A 228 -22.19 63.52 39.25
CA GLU A 228 -22.56 64.86 38.77
C GLU A 228 -23.87 65.35 39.38
N VAL A 229 -24.88 64.47 39.47
CA VAL A 229 -26.17 64.79 40.13
C VAL A 229 -25.95 65.12 41.61
N PHE A 230 -25.16 64.32 42.33
CA PHE A 230 -24.85 64.60 43.73
C PHE A 230 -24.08 65.91 43.91
N GLN A 231 -23.11 66.22 43.04
CA GLN A 231 -22.41 67.51 43.08
C GLN A 231 -23.37 68.69 42.88
N ARG A 232 -24.27 68.61 41.88
CA ARG A 232 -25.26 69.65 41.61
C ARG A 232 -26.23 69.83 42.78
N LEU A 233 -26.68 68.74 43.42
CA LEU A 233 -27.51 68.78 44.62
C LEU A 233 -26.77 69.41 45.81
N LEU A 234 -25.51 69.04 46.05
CA LEU A 234 -24.73 69.60 47.15
C LEU A 234 -24.49 71.11 46.97
N MET A 235 -24.32 71.56 45.72
CA MET A 235 -24.15 72.96 45.35
C MET A 235 -25.45 73.77 45.45
N SER A 236 -26.61 73.14 45.23
CA SER A 236 -27.92 73.82 45.25
C SER A 236 -28.52 73.95 46.65
N VAL A 237 -28.21 73.03 47.56
CA VAL A 237 -28.58 73.17 48.97
C VAL A 237 -27.72 74.29 49.58
N GLN A 238 -28.36 75.31 50.15
CA GLN A 238 -27.73 76.47 50.82
C GLN A 238 -27.04 76.08 52.15
N LEU A 239 -26.35 74.95 52.18
CA LEU A 239 -25.42 74.58 53.24
C LEU A 239 -24.12 75.37 53.01
N HIS A 240 -23.51 75.90 54.07
CA HIS A 240 -22.19 76.55 54.02
C HIS A 240 -21.08 75.51 53.78
N TRP A 241 -21.11 74.82 52.63
CA TRP A 241 -20.22 73.72 52.27
C TRP A 241 -18.76 74.16 52.14
N ALA A 242 -18.52 75.45 51.87
CA ALA A 242 -17.19 76.04 51.83
C ALA A 242 -16.50 76.09 53.21
N GLU A 243 -17.28 76.15 54.30
CA GLU A 243 -16.78 76.25 55.68
C GLU A 243 -16.49 74.87 56.29
N LYS A 244 -17.21 73.83 55.86
CA LYS A 244 -16.99 72.46 56.33
C LYS A 244 -15.93 71.74 55.49
N LEU A 245 -14.70 71.67 56.03
CA LEU A 245 -13.52 70.99 55.45
C LEU A 245 -13.84 69.59 54.85
N HIS A 246 -14.65 68.79 55.54
CA HIS A 246 -15.01 67.45 55.08
C HIS A 246 -15.86 67.45 53.79
N LEU A 247 -16.85 68.35 53.68
CA LEU A 247 -17.70 68.45 52.49
C LEU A 247 -16.92 69.00 51.30
N ARG A 248 -16.05 69.99 51.54
CA ARG A 248 -15.12 70.52 50.53
C ARG A 248 -14.19 69.43 49.98
N SER A 249 -13.64 68.58 50.86
CA SER A 249 -12.77 67.48 50.45
C SER A 249 -13.48 66.42 49.62
N LEU A 250 -14.75 66.13 49.94
CA LEU A 250 -15.58 65.16 49.23
C LEU A 250 -15.93 65.67 47.82
N LEU A 251 -16.29 66.95 47.70
CA LEU A 251 -16.65 67.59 46.42
C LEU A 251 -15.46 67.67 45.46
N LEU A 252 -14.28 68.00 45.98
CA LEU A 252 -13.00 67.97 45.23
C LEU A 252 -12.66 66.55 44.76
N ARG A 253 -12.81 65.53 45.63
CA ARG A 253 -12.56 64.13 45.27
C ARG A 253 -13.52 63.62 44.20
N MET A 254 -14.74 64.18 44.14
CA MET A 254 -15.72 63.82 43.12
C MET A 254 -15.48 64.51 41.76
N LYS A 255 -14.57 65.48 41.66
CA LYS A 255 -14.32 66.24 40.43
C LYS A 255 -13.32 65.55 39.49
N ASP A 256 -12.46 64.67 40.02
CA ASP A 256 -11.43 63.96 39.26
C ASP A 256 -11.64 62.42 39.34
N PRO A 257 -12.43 61.83 38.43
CA PRO A 257 -12.69 60.38 38.44
C PRO A 257 -11.49 59.51 38.04
N CYS A 258 -10.42 60.10 37.48
CA CYS A 258 -9.28 59.35 36.90
C CYS A 258 -8.07 59.18 37.83
N LEU A 259 -8.14 59.55 39.12
CA LEU A 259 -7.02 59.38 40.07
C LEU A 259 -6.91 58.00 40.73
N TYR A 260 -7.70 57.01 40.28
CA TYR A 260 -7.61 55.63 40.76
C TYR A 260 -7.12 54.69 39.67
N SER A 261 -5.81 54.74 39.40
CA SER A 261 -5.07 53.55 38.99
C SER A 261 -4.41 52.98 40.25
N PRO A 262 -4.81 51.81 40.76
CA PRO A 262 -4.16 51.21 41.92
C PRO A 262 -2.78 50.66 41.49
N HIS A 263 -1.74 51.09 42.21
CA HIS A 263 -0.52 50.32 42.39
C HIS A 263 -0.74 49.30 43.51
#